data_AF-A0A4Y2BC26-F1
#
_entry.id   AF-A0A4Y2BC26-F1
#
_cell.length_a   1.000
_cell.length_b   1.000
_cell.length_c   1.000
_cell.angle_alpha   90.00
_cell.angle_beta   90.00
_cell.angle_gamma   90.00
#
_symmetry.space_group_name_H-M   'P 1'
#
loop_
_entity.id
_entity.type
_entity.pdbx_description
1 polymer ?
#
loop_
_entity_poly.entity_id
_entity_poly.type
_entity_poly.pdbx_seq_one_letter_code
_entity_poly.pdbx_strand_id
1 'polypeptide(L)'
;MNVDFNFFDPKSQVKKKLKKKAMDIWQESWFNSTKGRVMREFFDRPKKLKGDIFLNQIFAGHGIFKTYQNGFSGKTEKGNCGADKGDAKHLFLEGGI
;
A
#
# COMPACT_ATOMS: atom_id res chain seq x y z
N MET A 1 -4.78 -35.03 -41.84
CA MET A 1 -5.81 -34.12 -41.28
C MET A 1 -5.27 -33.63 -39.95
N ASN A 2 -4.72 -32.41 -39.92
CA ASN A 2 -4.13 -31.85 -38.71
C ASN A 2 -5.26 -31.19 -37.92
N VAL A 3 -5.70 -31.84 -36.84
CA VAL A 3 -6.74 -31.29 -35.97
C VAL A 3 -6.04 -30.36 -35.00
N ASP A 4 -6.09 -29.06 -35.30
CA ASP A 4 -5.64 -28.03 -34.39
C ASP A 4 -6.54 -28.05 -33.14
N PHE A 5 -6.09 -28.75 -32.09
CA PHE A 5 -6.73 -28.67 -30.78
C PHE A 5 -6.50 -27.26 -30.24
N ASN A 6 -7.48 -26.40 -30.45
CA ASN A 6 -7.52 -25.07 -29.88
C ASN A 6 -7.63 -25.19 -28.35
N PHE A 7 -6.49 -25.30 -27.68
CA PHE A 7 -6.37 -25.38 -26.23
C PHE A 7 -6.68 -24.00 -25.66
N PHE A 8 -7.97 -23.69 -25.52
CA PHE A 8 -8.37 -22.53 -24.74
C PHE A 8 -7.84 -22.72 -23.32
N ASP A 9 -7.08 -21.72 -22.85
CA ASP A 9 -6.64 -21.68 -21.45
C ASP A 9 -7.86 -21.94 -20.55
N PRO A 10 -7.77 -22.89 -19.60
CA PRO A 10 -8.83 -23.08 -18.63
C PRO A 10 -9.20 -21.76 -17.97
N LYS A 11 -10.49 -21.51 -17.71
CA LYS A 11 -10.95 -20.26 -17.07
C LYS A 11 -10.15 -19.91 -15.79
N SER A 12 -9.71 -20.93 -15.05
CA SER A 12 -8.85 -20.78 -13.87
C SER A 12 -7.46 -20.21 -14.20
N GLN A 13 -6.84 -20.64 -15.31
CA GLN A 13 -5.57 -20.11 -15.79
C GLN A 13 -5.73 -18.67 -16.30
N VAL A 14 -6.78 -18.37 -17.07
CA VAL A 14 -7.09 -17.00 -17.51
C VAL A 14 -7.26 -16.08 -16.31
N LYS A 15 -8.06 -16.49 -15.31
CA LYS A 15 -8.27 -15.74 -14.07
C LYS A 15 -6.98 -15.51 -13.29
N LYS A 16 -6.09 -16.52 -13.24
CA LYS A 16 -4.77 -16.40 -12.60
C LYS A 16 -3.88 -15.40 -13.34
N LYS A 17 -3.83 -15.46 -14.68
CA LYS A 17 -3.07 -14.51 -15.52
C LYS A 17 -3.57 -13.08 -15.33
N LEU A 18 -4.89 -12.87 -15.34
CA LEU A 18 -5.51 -11.56 -15.10
C LEU A 18 -5.20 -11.02 -13.69
N LYS A 19 -5.31 -11.87 -12.66
CA LYS A 19 -4.99 -11.47 -11.29
C LYS A 19 -3.52 -11.08 -11.13
N LYS A 20 -2.61 -11.82 -11.78
CA LYS A 20 -1.19 -11.48 -11.80
C LYS A 20 -0.95 -10.13 -12.47
N LYS A 21 -1.49 -9.92 -13.67
CA LYS A 21 -1.37 -8.66 -14.41
C LYS A 21 -1.91 -7.46 -13.62
N ALA A 22 -3.06 -7.63 -12.96
CA ALA A 22 -3.64 -6.58 -12.10
C ALA A 22 -2.75 -6.26 -10.88
N MET A 23 -2.04 -7.26 -10.32
CA MET A 23 -1.06 -7.01 -9.27
C MET A 23 0.16 -6.30 -9.81
N ASP A 24 0.72 -6.73 -10.94
CA ASP A 24 1.90 -6.10 -11.53
C ASP A 24 1.65 -4.60 -11.81
N ILE A 25 0.52 -4.25 -12.41
CA ILE A 25 0.10 -2.85 -12.67
C ILE A 25 -0.03 -2.05 -11.37
N TRP A 26 -0.62 -2.67 -10.34
CA TRP A 26 -0.78 -2.02 -9.03
C TRP A 26 0.57 -1.79 -8.34
N GLN A 27 1.48 -2.76 -8.41
CA GLN A 27 2.82 -2.65 -7.84
C GLN A 27 3.60 -1.53 -8.55
N GLU A 28 3.58 -1.49 -9.87
CA GLU A 28 4.21 -0.43 -10.67
C GLU A 28 3.66 0.96 -10.31
N SER A 29 2.33 1.08 -10.20
CA SER A 29 1.68 2.33 -9.78
C SER A 29 2.12 2.76 -8.38
N TRP A 30 2.31 1.81 -7.46
CA TRP A 30 2.79 2.10 -6.10
C TRP A 30 4.26 2.54 -6.08
N PHE A 31 5.13 1.89 -6.86
CA PHE A 31 6.54 2.31 -7.00
C PHE A 31 6.70 3.69 -7.61
N ASN A 32 5.84 4.06 -8.55
CA ASN A 32 5.87 5.38 -9.20
C ASN A 32 5.13 6.46 -8.39
N SER A 33 4.36 6.08 -7.37
CA SER A 33 3.63 7.04 -6.54
C SER A 33 4.56 7.81 -5.61
N THR A 34 4.33 9.11 -5.50
CA THR A 34 4.94 9.97 -4.48
C THR A 34 4.45 9.65 -3.06
N LYS A 35 3.19 9.19 -2.93
CA LYS A 35 2.56 8.84 -1.64
C LYS A 35 3.13 7.54 -1.05
N GLY A 36 3.61 6.64 -1.90
CA GLY A 36 4.26 5.40 -1.46
C GLY A 36 5.69 5.57 -0.95
N ARG A 37 6.31 6.76 -1.07
CA ARG A 37 7.74 6.98 -0.84
C ARG A 37 8.20 6.62 0.57
N VAL A 38 7.47 7.09 1.60
CA VAL A 38 7.78 6.75 3.00
C VAL A 38 7.63 5.25 3.24
N MET A 39 6.63 4.64 2.60
CA MET A 39 6.29 3.24 2.79
C MET A 39 7.25 2.28 2.07
N ARG A 40 7.91 2.74 1.00
CA ARG A 40 9.06 2.08 0.35
C ARG A 40 10.26 1.91 1.28
N GLU A 41 10.39 2.72 2.33
CA GLU A 41 11.45 2.55 3.33
C GLU A 41 11.19 1.33 4.24
N PHE A 42 9.94 0.86 4.33
CA PHE A 42 9.55 -0.26 5.21
C PHE A 42 9.30 -1.58 4.46
N PHE A 43 8.93 -1.52 3.17
CA PHE A 43 8.61 -2.71 2.38
C PHE A 43 9.21 -2.66 0.98
N ASP A 44 10.05 -3.64 0.67
CA ASP A 44 10.65 -3.83 -0.66
C ASP A 44 9.61 -4.14 -1.75
N ARG A 45 8.48 -4.76 -1.39
CA ARG A 45 7.36 -4.98 -2.32
C ARG A 45 6.03 -4.76 -1.64
N PRO A 46 5.12 -4.01 -2.28
CA PRO A 46 3.79 -3.83 -1.72
C PRO A 46 3.05 -5.17 -1.84
N LYS A 47 2.59 -5.68 -0.71
CA LYS A 47 1.70 -6.84 -0.62
C LYS A 47 0.32 -6.33 -0.25
N LYS A 48 -0.72 -6.75 -0.98
CA LYS A 48 -2.10 -6.59 -0.49
C LYS A 48 -2.24 -7.44 0.77
N LEU A 49 -2.09 -6.82 1.93
CA LEU A 49 -2.47 -7.41 3.21
C LEU A 49 -4.00 -7.47 3.22
N LYS A 50 -4.52 -8.65 2.87
CA LYS A 50 -5.94 -8.93 2.97
C LYS A 50 -6.35 -8.85 4.44
N GLY A 51 -7.28 -7.94 4.74
CA GLY A 51 -8.04 -7.97 6.00
C GLY A 51 -7.69 -6.89 7.01
N ASP A 52 -6.57 -6.18 6.84
CA ASP A 52 -6.20 -5.12 7.80
C ASP A 52 -6.46 -3.73 7.19
N ILE A 53 -7.67 -3.22 7.42
CA ILE A 53 -8.09 -1.87 7.01
C ILE A 53 -7.16 -0.81 7.63
N PHE A 54 -6.66 -1.07 8.84
CA PHE A 54 -5.77 -0.17 9.57
C PHE A 54 -4.39 -0.11 8.89
N LEU A 55 -3.81 -1.26 8.54
CA LEU A 55 -2.59 -1.31 7.71
C LEU A 55 -2.80 -0.65 6.35
N ASN A 56 -3.96 -0.84 5.71
CA ASN A 56 -4.24 -0.18 4.43
C ASN A 56 -4.35 1.36 4.54
N GLN A 57 -4.86 1.89 5.67
CA GLN A 57 -4.89 3.33 5.92
C GLN A 57 -3.49 3.89 6.21
N ILE A 58 -2.69 3.14 6.96
CA ILE A 58 -1.26 3.39 7.14
C ILE A 58 -0.58 3.42 5.76
N PHE A 59 -0.85 2.45 4.89
CA PHE A 59 -0.26 2.31 3.55
C PHE A 59 -0.65 3.43 2.59
N ALA A 60 -1.86 3.98 2.74
CA ALA A 60 -2.31 5.11 1.95
C ALA A 60 -1.80 6.47 2.47
N GLY A 61 -1.12 6.50 3.63
CA GLY A 61 -0.78 7.76 4.30
C GLY A 61 -2.00 8.50 4.87
N HIS A 62 -3.17 7.86 4.87
CA HIS A 62 -4.47 8.38 5.32
C HIS A 62 -4.80 7.91 6.76
N GLY A 63 -3.82 7.37 7.48
CA GLY A 63 -3.96 6.84 8.83
C GLY A 63 -4.02 7.91 9.93
N ILE A 64 -3.85 7.49 11.18
CA ILE A 64 -3.91 8.34 12.39
C ILE A 64 -2.69 9.27 12.53
N PHE A 65 -1.95 9.54 11.45
CA PHE A 65 -0.77 10.40 11.47
C PHE A 65 -1.20 11.83 11.79
N LYS A 66 -0.55 12.43 12.78
CA LYS A 66 -0.91 13.75 13.31
C LYS A 66 -0.71 14.85 12.26
N THR A 67 0.30 14.69 11.41
CA THR A 67 0.53 15.56 10.25
C THR A 67 -0.59 15.50 9.22
N TYR A 68 -1.12 14.31 8.92
CA TYR A 68 -2.28 14.15 8.04
C TYR A 68 -3.56 14.72 8.67
N GLN A 69 -3.77 14.47 9.96
CA GLN A 69 -4.91 15.01 10.72
C GLN A 69 -4.86 16.53 10.88
N ASN A 70 -3.68 17.14 10.95
CA ASN A 70 -3.56 18.60 10.93
C ASN A 70 -4.04 19.16 9.60
N GLY A 71 -3.53 18.63 8.49
CA GLY A 71 -3.92 19.07 7.15
C GLY A 71 -5.41 18.89 6.85
N PHE A 72 -6.05 17.84 7.39
CA PHE A 72 -7.46 17.54 7.13
C PHE A 72 -8.44 18.10 8.18
N SER A 73 -8.03 18.23 9.44
CA SER A 73 -8.92 18.56 10.56
C SER A 73 -8.37 19.63 11.52
N GLY A 74 -7.21 20.24 11.23
CA GLY A 74 -6.59 21.28 12.08
C GLY A 74 -6.11 20.79 13.44
N LYS A 75 -5.94 19.47 13.62
CA LYS A 75 -5.43 18.88 14.87
C LYS A 75 -3.94 19.14 15.01
N THR A 76 -3.42 19.14 16.24
CA THR A 76 -1.99 19.28 16.48
C THR A 76 -1.15 18.26 15.71
N GLU A 77 -0.03 18.71 15.12
CA GLU A 77 0.95 17.84 14.47
C GLU A 77 1.80 17.04 15.46
N LYS A 78 1.76 17.38 16.76
CA LYS A 78 2.58 16.71 17.76
C LYS A 78 2.21 15.24 17.92
N GLY A 79 3.24 14.40 17.93
CA GLY A 79 3.13 12.97 18.22
C GLY A 79 2.62 12.73 19.64
N ASN A 80 2.03 11.56 19.87
CA ASN A 80 1.52 11.19 21.21
C ASN A 80 2.65 11.06 22.24
N CYS A 81 3.86 10.74 21.79
CA CYS A 81 5.10 10.70 22.58
C CYS A 81 5.71 12.09 22.87
N GLY A 82 5.10 13.18 22.39
CA GLY A 82 5.60 14.55 22.57
C GLY A 82 6.52 15.07 21.46
N ALA A 83 6.84 14.27 20.44
CA ALA A 83 7.62 14.73 19.28
C ALA A 83 6.89 15.83 18.49
N ASP A 84 7.65 16.75 17.89
CA ASP A 84 7.08 17.90 17.16
C ASP A 84 6.27 17.48 15.91
N LYS A 85 6.55 16.30 15.34
CA LYS A 85 5.82 15.73 14.20
C LYS A 85 5.49 14.26 14.42
N GLY A 86 4.20 13.96 14.56
CA GLY A 86 3.66 12.60 14.56
C GLY A 86 3.37 12.10 13.15
N ASP A 87 4.37 12.09 12.28
CA ASP A 87 4.26 11.53 10.94
C ASP A 87 4.49 10.01 10.92
N ALA A 88 4.28 9.38 9.77
CA ALA A 88 4.46 7.94 9.63
C ALA A 88 5.90 7.50 9.95
N LYS A 89 6.89 8.33 9.61
CA LYS A 89 8.29 8.00 9.84
C LYS A 89 8.57 7.90 11.35
N HIS A 90 8.13 8.90 12.10
CA HIS A 90 8.25 8.92 13.55
C HIS A 90 7.50 7.75 14.21
N LEU A 91 6.29 7.44 13.74
CA LEU A 91 5.50 6.33 14.28
C LEU A 91 6.15 4.96 14.09
N PHE A 92 6.75 4.71 12.92
CA PHE A 92 7.28 3.38 12.56
C PHE A 92 8.78 3.19 12.79
N LEU A 93 9.61 4.22 12.66
CA LEU A 93 11.06 4.10 12.85
C LEU A 93 11.51 4.47 14.26
N GLU A 94 10.83 5.41 14.90
CA GLU A 94 11.26 5.97 16.19
C GLU A 94 10.43 5.41 17.36
N GLY A 95 9.48 4.50 17.08
CA GLY A 95 8.68 3.84 18.10
C GLY A 95 7.75 4.77 18.86
N GLY A 96 7.32 5.88 18.24
CA GLY A 96 6.52 6.95 18.84
C GLY A 96 5.06 6.60 19.15
N ILE A 97 4.79 5.39 19.61
CA ILE A 97 3.48 4.93 20.11
C ILE A 97 3.38 5.24 21.61
#